data_AF-A0A1V5KB33-F1
#
_entry.id   AF-A0A1V5KB33-F1
#
_cell.length_a   1.000
_cell.length_b   1.000
_cell.length_c   1.000
_cell.angle_alpha   90.00
_cell.angle_beta   90.00
_cell.angle_gamma   90.00
#
_symmetry.space_group_name_H-M   'P 1'
#
loop_
_entity.id
_entity.type
_entity.pdbx_description
1 polymer ?
#
loop_
_entity_poly.entity_id
_entity_poly.type
_entity_poly.pdbx_seq_one_letter_code
_entity_poly.pdbx_strand_id
1 'polypeptide(L)'
;MNNNIAGTIVQLNEYPPDKFNVLIPVTTMQVMSNLQRIIVNKVQLDVSRPDDSKDVYKEKSSGKYAITKVGGMKLAAAANISIVDTESGMTDGCKRCVDMARAVGKPKACGTCPAQYNVAVTVTIRVPEPSGGFRMMKATREIDCAAEKESMTDAQYKRFLPHRTAMAESKAFMRALRAALGLSATYTIAELKKPFIIAHVVPNLDAPEIKEAVAANYLQSMGMLFEGSGAPRAALPAATAALPAAEIIPDDGDDTGYPVGDAPEEPEPEAPDFDDPDAVFCDDCGEQIVETKAKNGRMWAPEDIKGYSERTFGRCLCTRCQRAESAAAKGGR
;
A
#
# COMPACT_ATOMS: atom_id res chain seq x y z
N MET A 1 -2.86 22.65 -49.14
CA MET A 1 -2.38 22.63 -47.74
C MET A 1 -2.37 21.17 -47.32
N ASN A 2 -1.19 20.54 -47.33
CA ASN A 2 -1.05 19.13 -47.00
C ASN A 2 -1.15 18.97 -45.49
N ASN A 3 -2.29 18.49 -44.99
CA ASN A 3 -2.41 17.97 -43.64
C ASN A 3 -1.55 16.71 -43.56
N ASN A 4 -0.30 16.89 -43.17
CA ASN A 4 0.58 15.80 -42.81
C ASN A 4 0.03 15.23 -41.50
N ILE A 5 -0.86 14.23 -41.59
CA ILE A 5 -1.27 13.38 -40.48
C ILE A 5 -0.03 12.57 -40.12
N ALA A 6 0.91 13.21 -39.42
CA ALA A 6 1.98 12.54 -38.72
C ALA A 6 1.32 11.86 -37.52
N GLY A 7 0.66 10.73 -37.78
CA GLY A 7 0.26 9.81 -36.73
C GLY A 7 1.49 9.60 -35.86
N THR A 8 1.37 9.92 -34.57
CA THR A 8 2.45 9.71 -33.62
C THR A 8 2.57 8.20 -33.43
N ILE A 9 3.29 7.56 -34.34
CA ILE A 9 3.68 6.16 -34.23
C ILE A 9 4.75 6.15 -33.15
N VAL A 10 4.35 5.80 -31.92
CA VAL A 10 5.33 5.44 -30.91
C VAL A 10 5.86 4.07 -31.32
N GLN A 11 7.00 4.06 -31.99
CA GLN A 11 7.69 2.82 -32.30
C GLN A 11 8.28 2.27 -31.01
N LEU A 12 7.62 1.27 -30.44
CA LEU A 12 8.13 0.52 -29.29
C LEU A 12 9.46 -0.20 -29.60
N ASN A 13 9.86 -0.27 -30.87
CA ASN A 13 11.19 -0.69 -31.33
C ASN A 13 12.34 0.15 -30.74
N GLU A 14 12.08 1.36 -30.24
CA GLU A 14 13.06 2.17 -29.52
C GLU A 14 13.41 1.59 -28.13
N TYR A 15 12.61 0.65 -27.62
CA TYR A 15 12.76 0.00 -26.32
C TYR A 15 13.05 -1.49 -26.47
N PRO A 16 14.31 -1.89 -26.72
CA PRO A 16 14.65 -3.30 -26.85
C PRO A 16 14.43 -4.03 -25.50
N PRO A 17 13.87 -5.26 -25.51
CA PRO A 17 13.60 -6.05 -24.30
C PRO A 17 14.88 -6.41 -23.52
N ASP A 18 16.04 -6.34 -24.15
CA ASP A 18 17.33 -6.54 -23.50
C ASP A 18 17.66 -5.45 -22.48
N LYS A 19 17.15 -4.22 -22.70
CA LYS A 19 17.44 -3.04 -21.86
C LYS A 19 16.26 -2.56 -21.03
N PHE A 20 15.04 -2.92 -21.40
CA PHE A 20 13.80 -2.41 -20.80
C PHE A 20 12.84 -3.55 -20.48
N ASN A 21 12.10 -3.43 -19.37
CA ASN A 21 10.97 -4.30 -19.06
C ASN A 21 9.71 -3.68 -19.68
N VAL A 22 9.34 -4.11 -20.88
CA VAL A 22 8.20 -3.55 -21.62
C VAL A 22 6.90 -4.23 -21.15
N LEU A 23 6.02 -3.46 -20.50
CA LEU A 23 4.75 -3.95 -19.92
C LEU A 23 3.55 -3.72 -20.84
N ILE A 24 3.76 -3.82 -22.14
CA ILE A 24 2.75 -3.52 -23.16
C ILE A 24 2.46 -4.83 -23.91
N PRO A 25 1.20 -5.29 -23.98
CA PRO A 25 0.86 -6.56 -24.61
C PRO A 25 0.95 -6.53 -26.14
N VAL A 26 1.35 -5.40 -26.74
CA VAL A 26 1.43 -5.18 -28.19
C VAL A 26 2.78 -4.62 -28.60
N THR A 27 3.27 -5.05 -29.77
CA THR A 27 4.57 -4.63 -30.32
C THR A 27 4.53 -3.25 -30.97
N THR A 28 3.36 -2.75 -31.35
CA THR A 28 3.18 -1.41 -31.90
C THR A 28 1.87 -0.82 -31.39
N MET A 29 1.87 0.48 -31.10
CA MET A 29 0.66 1.24 -30.82
C MET A 29 0.54 2.35 -31.86
N GLN A 30 -0.58 2.38 -32.57
CA GLN A 30 -0.87 3.39 -33.56
C GLN A 30 -2.12 4.15 -33.14
N VAL A 31 -2.00 5.46 -33.03
CA VAL A 31 -3.14 6.33 -32.88
C VAL A 31 -3.47 6.89 -34.26
N MET A 32 -4.68 6.59 -34.74
CA MET A 32 -5.18 7.04 -36.04
C MET A 32 -5.82 8.43 -36.00
N SER A 33 -6.06 8.99 -34.81
CA SER A 33 -6.77 10.26 -34.62
C SER A 33 -5.93 11.28 -33.86
N ASN A 34 -5.91 12.53 -34.33
CA ASN A 34 -5.26 13.66 -33.65
C ASN A 34 -5.85 13.96 -32.25
N LEU A 35 -6.97 13.33 -31.92
CA LEU A 35 -7.70 13.42 -30.66
C LEU A 35 -7.05 12.61 -29.52
N GLN A 36 -6.10 11.74 -29.81
CA GLN A 36 -5.46 10.85 -28.84
C GLN A 36 -3.94 10.97 -28.96
N ARG A 37 -3.24 10.80 -27.84
CA ARG A 37 -1.78 10.79 -27.74
C ARG A 37 -1.35 9.58 -26.92
N ILE A 38 -0.31 8.87 -27.38
CA ILE A 38 0.34 7.83 -26.58
C ILE A 38 1.38 8.51 -25.68
N ILE A 39 1.29 8.24 -24.37
CA ILE A 39 2.32 8.64 -23.41
C ILE A 39 3.09 7.39 -23.00
N VAL A 40 4.42 7.46 -23.08
CA VAL A 40 5.32 6.39 -22.62
C VAL A 40 5.98 6.86 -21.33
N ASN A 41 5.69 6.16 -20.23
CA ASN A 41 6.29 6.40 -18.93
C ASN A 41 7.41 5.40 -18.67
N LYS A 42 8.57 5.93 -18.22
CA LYS A 42 9.70 5.13 -17.77
C LYS A 42 9.69 5.12 -16.25
N VAL A 43 9.57 3.94 -15.66
CA VAL A 43 9.56 3.75 -14.20
C VAL A 43 10.78 2.95 -13.79
N GLN A 44 11.62 3.52 -12.94
CA GLN A 44 12.74 2.82 -12.34
C GLN A 44 12.39 2.48 -10.89
N LEU A 45 12.43 1.19 -10.54
CA LEU A 45 12.34 0.75 -9.16
C LEU A 45 13.68 0.91 -8.46
N ASP A 46 13.66 1.28 -7.18
CA ASP A 46 14.88 1.38 -6.38
C ASP A 46 15.40 -0.01 -6.01
N VAL A 47 16.59 -0.32 -6.53
CA VAL A 47 17.32 -1.58 -6.29
C VAL A 47 18.75 -1.32 -5.81
N SER A 48 19.03 -0.10 -5.32
CA SER A 48 20.35 0.29 -4.84
C SER A 48 20.77 -0.53 -3.60
N ARG A 49 19.83 -0.72 -2.67
CA ARG A 49 19.92 -1.63 -1.52
C ARG A 49 18.73 -2.59 -1.54
N PRO A 50 18.84 -3.75 -2.23
CA PRO A 50 17.70 -4.66 -2.42
C PRO A 50 17.09 -5.19 -1.12
N ASP A 51 17.89 -5.28 -0.05
CA ASP A 51 17.45 -5.80 1.25
C ASP A 51 16.73 -4.74 2.11
N ASP A 52 16.91 -3.45 1.82
CA ASP A 52 16.28 -2.32 2.52
C ASP A 52 15.38 -1.47 1.60
N SER A 53 15.13 -1.95 0.38
CA SER A 53 14.34 -1.21 -0.60
C SER A 53 12.87 -1.22 -0.21
N LYS A 54 12.22 -0.07 -0.34
CA LYS A 54 10.76 0.01 -0.24
C LYS A 54 10.06 -0.57 -1.46
N ASP A 55 10.74 -0.71 -2.60
CA ASP A 55 10.13 -1.11 -3.87
C ASP A 55 10.18 -2.62 -4.13
N VAL A 56 11.13 -3.32 -3.53
CA VAL A 56 11.37 -4.75 -3.76
C VAL A 56 11.70 -5.47 -2.45
N TYR A 57 11.31 -6.73 -2.33
CA TYR A 57 11.66 -7.59 -1.21
C TYR A 57 12.21 -8.93 -1.70
N LYS A 58 13.04 -9.59 -0.89
CA LYS A 58 13.60 -10.90 -1.22
C LYS A 58 12.62 -12.01 -0.84
N GLU A 59 12.28 -12.83 -1.83
CA GLU A 59 11.39 -13.98 -1.63
C GLU A 59 12.19 -15.18 -1.11
N LYS A 60 11.76 -15.75 0.02
CA LYS A 60 12.48 -16.85 0.71
C LYS A 60 12.42 -18.18 -0.06
N SER A 61 11.33 -18.42 -0.80
CA SER A 61 11.10 -19.66 -1.55
C SER A 61 11.94 -19.77 -2.82
N SER A 62 12.01 -18.69 -3.60
CA SER A 62 12.73 -18.68 -4.89
C SER A 62 14.15 -18.11 -4.81
N GLY A 63 14.47 -17.38 -3.73
CA GLY A 63 15.71 -16.61 -3.60
C GLY A 63 15.81 -15.40 -4.54
N LYS A 64 14.74 -15.11 -5.30
CA LYS A 64 14.62 -13.96 -6.21
C LYS A 64 13.93 -12.79 -5.50
N TYR A 65 13.77 -11.67 -6.20
CA TYR A 65 13.17 -10.45 -5.67
C TYR A 65 11.76 -10.25 -6.24
N ALA A 66 10.81 -9.90 -5.39
CA ALA A 66 9.44 -9.57 -5.77
C ALA A 66 9.16 -8.09 -5.51
N ILE A 67 8.19 -7.53 -6.25
CA ILE A 67 7.81 -6.12 -6.14
C ILE A 67 6.88 -5.95 -4.94
N THR A 68 7.15 -4.96 -4.08
CA THR A 68 6.29 -4.62 -2.93
C THR A 68 5.02 -3.89 -3.39
N LYS A 69 4.07 -3.67 -2.47
CA LYS A 69 2.92 -2.79 -2.74
C LYS A 69 3.36 -1.37 -3.14
N VAL A 70 4.41 -0.83 -2.52
CA VAL A 70 4.92 0.52 -2.83
C VAL A 70 5.49 0.59 -4.25
N GLY A 71 6.32 -0.40 -4.63
CA GLY A 71 6.82 -0.53 -6.00
C GLY A 71 5.69 -0.73 -7.01
N GLY A 72 4.69 -1.55 -6.66
CA GLY A 72 3.49 -1.75 -7.45
C GLY A 72 2.67 -0.47 -7.62
N MET A 73 2.54 0.35 -6.57
CA MET A 73 1.82 1.62 -6.62
C MET A 73 2.49 2.62 -7.56
N LYS A 74 3.83 2.65 -7.62
CA LYS A 74 4.57 3.46 -8.61
C LYS A 74 4.25 3.04 -10.04
N LEU A 75 4.19 1.73 -10.30
CA LEU A 75 3.81 1.19 -11.60
C LEU A 75 2.35 1.48 -11.93
N ALA A 76 1.43 1.32 -10.97
CA ALA A 76 0.01 1.60 -11.13
C ALA A 76 -0.23 3.08 -11.45
N ALA A 77 0.43 4.00 -10.74
CA ALA A 77 0.35 5.44 -11.01
C ALA A 77 0.84 5.79 -12.42
N ALA A 78 1.96 5.20 -12.85
CA ALA A 78 2.48 5.40 -14.21
C ALA A 78 1.59 4.79 -15.30
N ALA A 79 0.81 3.76 -14.96
CA ALA A 79 -0.18 3.14 -15.84
C ALA A 79 -1.57 3.81 -15.79
N ASN A 80 -1.77 4.83 -14.95
CA ASN A 80 -3.08 5.44 -14.68
C ASN A 80 -4.13 4.40 -14.22
N ILE A 81 -3.68 3.41 -13.43
CA ILE A 81 -4.51 2.41 -12.79
C ILE A 81 -4.94 2.95 -11.42
N SER A 82 -6.23 2.83 -11.10
CA SER A 82 -6.77 3.26 -9.81
C SER A 82 -7.54 2.14 -9.11
N ILE A 83 -7.49 2.13 -7.78
CA ILE A 83 -8.35 1.28 -6.95
C ILE A 83 -9.74 1.93 -6.94
N VAL A 84 -10.76 1.18 -7.33
CA VAL A 84 -12.14 1.63 -7.33
C VAL A 84 -12.84 1.25 -6.04
N ASP A 85 -12.58 0.03 -5.57
CA ASP A 85 -13.26 -0.52 -4.40
C ASP A 85 -12.43 -1.59 -3.72
N THR A 86 -12.55 -1.65 -2.39
CA THR A 86 -11.91 -2.63 -1.51
C THR A 86 -12.97 -3.16 -0.54
N GLU A 87 -13.34 -4.43 -0.71
CA GLU A 87 -14.39 -5.07 0.10
C GLU A 87 -13.80 -6.20 0.93
N SER A 88 -14.10 -6.21 2.23
CA SER A 88 -13.90 -7.40 3.06
C SER A 88 -15.03 -8.38 2.82
N GLY A 89 -14.70 -9.54 2.26
CA GLY A 89 -15.63 -10.59 1.91
C GLY A 89 -15.69 -11.71 2.94
N MET A 90 -16.66 -12.60 2.73
CA MET A 90 -16.75 -13.84 3.49
C MET A 90 -15.64 -14.80 3.02
N THR A 91 -14.94 -15.41 3.97
CA THR A 91 -13.97 -16.47 3.70
C THR A 91 -14.68 -17.74 3.20
N ASP A 92 -14.00 -18.58 2.45
CA ASP A 92 -14.58 -19.81 1.90
C ASP A 92 -15.02 -20.77 3.01
N GLY A 93 -14.31 -20.80 4.13
CA GLY A 93 -14.74 -21.51 5.33
C GLY A 93 -16.09 -21.00 5.87
N CYS A 94 -16.26 -19.68 5.94
CA CYS A 94 -17.51 -19.06 6.37
C CYS A 94 -18.64 -19.24 5.35
N LYS A 95 -18.36 -19.16 4.03
CA LYS A 95 -19.35 -19.43 2.98
C LYS A 95 -19.91 -20.85 3.10
N ARG A 96 -19.03 -21.85 3.20
CA ARG A 96 -19.43 -23.26 3.40
C ARG A 96 -20.26 -23.44 4.67
N CYS A 97 -19.92 -22.74 5.75
CA CYS A 97 -20.68 -22.77 7.00
C CYS A 97 -22.10 -22.19 6.83
N VAL A 98 -22.22 -21.05 6.16
CA VAL A 98 -23.51 -20.40 5.85
C VAL A 98 -24.35 -21.26 4.92
N ASP A 99 -23.75 -21.83 3.87
CA ASP A 99 -24.44 -22.70 2.92
C ASP A 99 -24.94 -23.97 3.62
N MET A 100 -24.15 -24.52 4.53
CA MET A 100 -24.58 -25.66 5.35
C MET A 100 -25.69 -25.31 6.33
N ALA A 101 -25.63 -24.14 6.98
CA ALA A 101 -26.69 -23.66 7.86
C ALA A 101 -27.99 -23.43 7.09
N ARG A 102 -27.91 -22.90 5.85
CA ARG A 102 -29.05 -22.74 4.94
C ARG A 102 -29.64 -24.09 4.53
N ALA A 103 -28.81 -25.07 4.19
CA ALA A 103 -29.25 -26.39 3.78
C ALA A 103 -29.90 -27.19 4.91
N VAL A 104 -29.39 -27.09 6.15
CA VAL A 104 -29.87 -27.85 7.31
C VAL A 104 -30.98 -27.10 8.06
N GLY A 105 -31.16 -25.80 7.80
CA GLY A 105 -32.14 -24.95 8.50
C GLY A 105 -31.83 -24.74 9.99
N LYS A 106 -30.61 -25.06 10.43
CA LYS A 106 -30.16 -24.91 11.82
C LYS A 106 -28.98 -23.93 11.88
N PRO A 107 -29.09 -22.84 12.65
CA PRO A 107 -27.96 -21.94 12.84
C PRO A 107 -26.83 -22.65 13.60
N LYS A 108 -25.61 -22.58 13.08
CA LYS A 108 -24.40 -23.01 13.80
C LYS A 108 -23.86 -21.86 14.63
N ALA A 109 -23.30 -22.16 15.81
CA ALA A 109 -22.57 -21.18 16.60
C ALA A 109 -21.31 -20.76 15.83
N CYS A 110 -21.22 -19.46 15.48
CA CYS A 110 -20.07 -18.87 14.81
C CYS A 110 -18.96 -18.55 15.83
N GLY A 111 -17.71 -18.49 15.38
CA GLY A 111 -16.56 -18.04 16.20
C GLY A 111 -15.83 -19.12 16.99
N THR A 112 -16.19 -20.40 16.84
CA THR A 112 -15.49 -21.53 17.49
C THR A 112 -14.69 -22.39 16.51
N CYS A 113 -14.70 -22.03 15.22
CA CYS A 113 -14.02 -22.77 14.17
C CYS A 113 -12.61 -22.24 13.90
N PRO A 114 -11.70 -23.06 13.33
CA PRO A 114 -10.34 -22.64 12.98
C PRO A 114 -10.29 -21.41 12.07
N ALA A 115 -11.33 -21.23 11.23
CA ALA A 115 -11.44 -20.10 10.30
C ALA A 115 -11.88 -18.77 10.95
N GLN A 116 -12.00 -18.71 12.29
CA GLN A 116 -12.48 -17.52 13.02
C GLN A 116 -11.67 -16.24 12.74
N TYR A 117 -10.36 -16.38 12.47
CA TYR A 117 -9.47 -15.26 12.22
C TYR A 117 -9.20 -15.03 10.74
N ASN A 118 -9.62 -15.95 9.87
CA ASN A 118 -9.37 -15.86 8.44
C ASN A 118 -10.04 -14.60 7.88
N VAL A 119 -9.39 -13.97 6.91
CA VAL A 119 -9.87 -12.76 6.26
C VAL A 119 -9.78 -12.94 4.76
N ALA A 120 -10.85 -12.59 4.06
CA ALA A 120 -10.88 -12.50 2.61
C ALA A 120 -11.10 -11.03 2.22
N VAL A 121 -10.20 -10.46 1.44
CA VAL A 121 -10.35 -9.10 0.89
C VAL A 121 -10.38 -9.18 -0.62
N THR A 122 -11.29 -8.42 -1.22
CA THR A 122 -11.38 -8.29 -2.66
C THR A 122 -11.11 -6.86 -3.07
N VAL A 123 -10.16 -6.67 -3.99
CA VAL A 123 -9.79 -5.37 -4.53
C VAL A 123 -10.23 -5.31 -5.98
N THR A 124 -10.89 -4.21 -6.35
CA THR A 124 -11.29 -3.92 -7.73
C THR A 124 -10.48 -2.75 -8.24
N ILE A 125 -9.74 -2.96 -9.33
CA ILE A 125 -8.94 -1.93 -10.00
C ILE A 125 -9.54 -1.57 -11.35
N ARG A 126 -9.32 -0.32 -11.76
CA ARG A 126 -9.63 0.20 -13.09
C ARG A 126 -8.35 0.24 -13.91
N VAL A 127 -8.33 -0.45 -15.04
CA VAL A 127 -7.19 -0.52 -15.97
C VAL A 127 -7.56 0.20 -17.26
N PRO A 128 -6.82 1.24 -17.68
CA PRO A 128 -7.05 1.90 -18.95
C PRO A 128 -6.60 1.00 -20.12
N GLU A 129 -7.41 0.96 -21.17
CA GLU A 129 -7.09 0.18 -22.37
C GLU A 129 -6.52 1.08 -23.48
N PRO A 130 -5.68 0.52 -24.38
CA PRO A 130 -5.20 1.21 -25.58
C PRO A 130 -6.31 1.76 -26.48
N SER A 131 -7.52 1.20 -26.40
CA SER A 131 -8.71 1.63 -27.14
C SER A 131 -9.28 2.97 -26.65
N GLY A 132 -8.79 3.51 -25.53
CA GLY A 132 -9.36 4.68 -24.85
C GLY A 132 -10.48 4.33 -23.86
N GLY A 133 -10.85 3.04 -23.75
CA GLY A 133 -11.76 2.52 -22.74
C GLY A 133 -11.06 2.17 -21.42
N PHE A 134 -11.80 1.56 -20.51
CA PHE A 134 -11.25 0.97 -19.29
C PHE A 134 -11.89 -0.38 -19.00
N ARG A 135 -11.10 -1.27 -18.43
CA ARG A 135 -11.53 -2.57 -17.93
C ARG A 135 -11.46 -2.58 -16.41
N MET A 136 -12.45 -3.17 -15.79
CA MET A 136 -12.47 -3.39 -14.34
C MET A 136 -11.91 -4.79 -14.08
N MET A 137 -10.98 -4.92 -13.15
CA MET A 137 -10.44 -6.22 -12.74
C MET A 137 -10.61 -6.41 -11.24
N LYS A 138 -11.11 -7.56 -10.83
CA LYS A 138 -11.40 -7.91 -9.44
C LYS A 138 -10.52 -9.08 -9.03
N ALA A 139 -9.74 -8.92 -7.97
CA ALA A 139 -8.92 -9.99 -7.39
C ALA A 139 -9.22 -10.14 -5.91
N THR A 140 -9.47 -11.38 -5.48
CA THR A 140 -9.72 -11.73 -4.08
C THR A 140 -8.49 -12.41 -3.49
N ARG A 141 -8.09 -12.05 -2.28
CA ARG A 141 -7.13 -12.85 -1.51
C ARG A 141 -7.73 -13.24 -0.17
N GLU A 142 -7.72 -14.54 0.09
CA GLU A 142 -7.98 -15.09 1.40
C GLU A 142 -6.67 -15.40 2.13
N ILE A 143 -6.63 -15.08 3.42
CA ILE A 143 -5.55 -15.44 4.33
C ILE A 143 -6.11 -16.44 5.33
N ASP A 144 -5.51 -17.63 5.34
CA ASP A 144 -5.75 -18.63 6.37
C ASP A 144 -4.82 -18.39 7.55
N CYS A 145 -5.36 -17.84 8.64
CA CYS A 145 -4.57 -17.52 9.81
C CYS A 145 -4.05 -18.76 10.55
N ALA A 146 -4.71 -19.91 10.41
CA ALA A 146 -4.21 -21.15 11.01
C ALA A 146 -2.94 -21.64 10.29
N ALA A 147 -2.96 -21.62 8.96
CA ALA A 147 -1.78 -21.98 8.16
C ALA A 147 -0.62 -20.99 8.36
N GLU A 148 -0.93 -19.69 8.41
CA GLU A 148 0.09 -18.66 8.68
C GLU A 148 0.74 -18.87 10.05
N LYS A 149 -0.05 -19.23 11.08
CA LYS A 149 0.47 -19.53 12.43
C LYS A 149 1.50 -20.67 12.43
N GLU A 150 1.37 -21.68 11.58
CA GLU A 150 2.34 -22.77 11.49
C GLU A 150 3.68 -22.32 10.91
N SER A 151 3.69 -21.25 10.12
CA SER A 151 4.88 -20.73 9.46
C SER A 151 5.69 -19.73 10.29
N MET A 152 5.13 -19.24 11.41
CA MET A 152 5.70 -18.14 12.19
C MET A 152 5.70 -18.42 13.70
N THR A 153 6.55 -17.70 14.43
CA THR A 153 6.57 -17.80 15.90
C THR A 153 5.32 -17.16 16.51
N ASP A 154 4.93 -17.60 17.72
CA ASP A 154 3.75 -17.04 18.41
C ASP A 154 3.83 -15.52 18.61
N ALA A 155 5.04 -14.97 18.79
CA ALA A 155 5.25 -13.52 18.91
C ALA A 155 4.99 -12.79 17.58
N GLN A 156 5.45 -13.35 16.45
CA GLN A 156 5.16 -12.83 15.11
C GLN A 156 3.68 -12.94 14.78
N TYR A 157 3.03 -14.05 15.14
CA TYR A 157 1.61 -14.26 14.92
C TYR A 157 0.74 -13.22 15.64
N LYS A 158 1.08 -12.86 16.88
CA LYS A 158 0.38 -11.80 17.62
C LYS A 158 0.48 -10.43 16.94
N ARG A 159 1.62 -10.11 16.32
CA ARG A 159 1.81 -8.88 15.53
C ARG A 159 1.07 -8.96 14.18
N PHE A 160 0.99 -10.14 13.57
CA PHE A 160 0.31 -10.35 12.30
C PHE A 160 -1.21 -10.15 12.39
N LEU A 161 -1.85 -10.65 13.46
CA LEU A 161 -3.30 -10.63 13.62
C LEU A 161 -3.95 -9.26 13.34
N PRO A 162 -3.53 -8.13 13.92
CA PRO A 162 -4.14 -6.84 13.63
C PRO A 162 -3.96 -6.40 12.16
N HIS A 163 -2.83 -6.73 11.54
CA HIS A 163 -2.50 -6.30 10.17
C HIS A 163 -2.98 -7.25 9.06
N ARG A 164 -3.57 -8.40 9.41
CA ARG A 164 -3.99 -9.44 8.44
C ARG A 164 -4.92 -8.90 7.33
N THR A 165 -5.81 -7.96 7.64
CA THR A 165 -6.71 -7.36 6.65
C THR A 165 -5.96 -6.48 5.65
N ALA A 166 -5.06 -5.62 6.14
CA ALA A 166 -4.21 -4.77 5.30
C ALA A 166 -3.25 -5.62 4.44
N MET A 167 -2.78 -6.75 4.97
CA MET A 167 -1.98 -7.71 4.20
C MET A 167 -2.81 -8.41 3.11
N ALA A 168 -4.03 -8.84 3.41
CA ALA A 168 -4.93 -9.43 2.42
C ALA A 168 -5.26 -8.43 1.29
N GLU A 169 -5.52 -7.17 1.64
CA GLU A 169 -5.72 -6.09 0.67
C GLU A 169 -4.50 -5.88 -0.22
N SER A 170 -3.31 -5.79 0.38
CA SER A 170 -2.06 -5.58 -0.34
C SER A 170 -1.77 -6.71 -1.32
N LYS A 171 -2.02 -7.96 -0.92
CA LYS A 171 -1.88 -9.16 -1.77
C LYS A 171 -2.92 -9.17 -2.89
N ALA A 172 -4.19 -8.87 -2.58
CA ALA A 172 -5.27 -8.78 -3.58
C ALA A 172 -4.98 -7.70 -4.63
N PHE A 173 -4.51 -6.52 -4.20
CA PHE A 173 -4.12 -5.44 -5.09
C PHE A 173 -2.95 -5.83 -6.00
N MET A 174 -1.87 -6.37 -5.44
CA MET A 174 -0.71 -6.80 -6.24
C MET A 174 -1.08 -7.89 -7.24
N ARG A 175 -1.95 -8.83 -6.84
CA ARG A 175 -2.50 -9.85 -7.73
C ARG A 175 -3.28 -9.26 -8.90
N ALA A 176 -4.13 -8.27 -8.63
CA ALA A 176 -4.85 -7.54 -9.68
C ALA A 176 -3.89 -6.80 -10.63
N LEU A 177 -2.90 -6.13 -10.06
CA LEU A 177 -1.91 -5.36 -10.81
C LEU A 177 -1.02 -6.24 -11.68
N ARG A 178 -0.58 -7.41 -11.17
CA ARG A 178 0.24 -8.35 -11.95
C ARG A 178 -0.51 -8.88 -13.17
N ALA A 179 -1.79 -9.23 -13.00
CA ALA A 179 -2.64 -9.65 -14.12
C ALA A 179 -2.90 -8.51 -15.12
N ALA A 180 -3.05 -7.27 -14.64
CA ALA A 180 -3.28 -6.10 -15.48
C ALA A 180 -2.07 -5.73 -16.35
N LEU A 181 -0.87 -5.76 -15.77
CA LEU A 181 0.38 -5.32 -16.42
C LEU A 181 1.25 -6.47 -16.96
N GLY A 182 0.85 -7.73 -16.74
CA GLY A 182 1.64 -8.91 -17.12
C GLY A 182 2.96 -9.02 -16.35
N LEU A 183 2.97 -8.63 -15.08
CA LEU A 183 4.17 -8.70 -14.23
C LEU A 183 4.45 -10.15 -13.81
N SER A 184 5.73 -10.51 -13.78
CA SER A 184 6.20 -11.75 -13.16
C SER A 184 6.00 -11.69 -11.64
N ALA A 185 5.79 -12.86 -11.01
CA ALA A 185 5.79 -12.98 -9.55
C ALA A 185 7.16 -12.57 -8.96
N THR A 186 8.26 -12.96 -9.63
CA THR A 186 9.63 -12.75 -9.17
C THR A 186 10.57 -12.31 -10.29
N TYR A 187 11.62 -11.59 -9.91
CA TYR A 187 12.62 -11.02 -10.79
C TYR A 187 14.03 -11.21 -10.22
N THR A 188 15.01 -11.26 -11.11
CA THR A 188 16.42 -11.13 -10.74
C THR A 188 16.80 -9.65 -10.56
N ILE A 189 17.86 -9.36 -9.80
CA ILE A 189 18.37 -7.99 -9.63
C ILE A 189 18.73 -7.38 -10.99
N ALA A 190 19.26 -8.17 -11.92
CA ALA A 190 19.61 -7.71 -13.26
C ALA A 190 18.37 -7.27 -14.06
N GLU A 191 17.24 -7.95 -13.90
CA GLU A 191 15.97 -7.58 -14.53
C GLU A 191 15.36 -6.34 -13.87
N LEU A 192 15.39 -6.23 -12.54
CA LEU A 192 14.83 -5.07 -11.83
C LEU A 192 15.64 -3.77 -12.06
N LYS A 193 16.93 -3.89 -12.39
CA LYS A 193 17.75 -2.75 -12.83
C LYS A 193 17.29 -2.18 -14.17
N LYS A 194 16.55 -2.95 -14.99
CA LYS A 194 15.99 -2.44 -16.23
C LYS A 194 14.76 -1.59 -15.91
N PRO A 195 14.64 -0.38 -16.46
CA PRO A 195 13.46 0.43 -16.26
C PRO A 195 12.24 -0.21 -16.93
N PHE A 196 11.10 -0.11 -16.25
CA PHE A 196 9.81 -0.54 -16.74
C PHE A 196 9.23 0.51 -17.68
N ILE A 197 8.73 0.06 -18.82
CA ILE A 197 8.11 0.90 -19.84
C ILE A 197 6.62 0.61 -19.85
N ILE A 198 5.83 1.64 -19.56
CA ILE A 198 4.38 1.59 -19.54
C ILE A 198 3.88 2.61 -20.56
N ALA A 199 3.00 2.18 -21.47
CA ALA A 199 2.35 3.07 -22.42
C ALA A 199 0.84 3.06 -22.23
N HIS A 200 0.22 4.24 -22.28
CA HIS A 200 -1.22 4.38 -22.28
C HIS A 200 -1.65 5.53 -23.19
N VAL A 201 -2.93 5.50 -23.60
CA VAL A 201 -3.51 6.50 -24.49
C VAL A 201 -4.25 7.54 -23.66
N VAL A 202 -3.92 8.81 -23.87
CA VAL A 202 -4.55 9.96 -23.22
C VAL A 202 -5.19 10.84 -24.28
N PRO A 203 -6.35 11.46 -24.02
CA PRO A 203 -6.91 12.49 -24.89
C PRO A 203 -5.87 13.59 -25.17
N ASN A 204 -5.76 13.99 -26.43
CA ASN A 204 -4.86 15.05 -26.83
C ASN A 204 -5.45 16.41 -26.44
N LEU A 205 -5.03 16.92 -25.28
CA LEU A 205 -5.44 18.22 -24.79
C LEU A 205 -4.91 19.37 -25.65
N ASP A 206 -4.01 19.17 -26.61
CA ASP A 206 -3.52 20.26 -27.46
C ASP A 206 -4.50 20.62 -28.60
N ALA A 207 -5.47 19.74 -28.90
CA ALA A 207 -6.51 20.00 -29.89
C ALA A 207 -7.61 20.92 -29.31
N PRO A 208 -7.91 22.08 -29.93
CA PRO A 208 -8.89 23.05 -29.40
C PRO A 208 -10.29 22.43 -29.24
N GLU A 209 -10.70 21.55 -30.16
CA GLU A 209 -11.99 20.84 -30.11
C GLU A 209 -12.13 19.93 -28.88
N ILE A 210 -11.03 19.30 -28.43
CA ILE A 210 -11.04 18.49 -27.20
C ILE A 210 -11.00 19.36 -25.96
N LYS A 211 -10.22 20.46 -25.97
CA LYS A 211 -10.21 21.40 -24.84
C LYS A 211 -11.62 21.89 -24.55
N GLU A 212 -12.37 22.26 -25.58
CA GLU A 212 -13.74 22.74 -25.47
C GLU A 212 -14.70 21.63 -25.01
N ALA A 213 -14.61 20.42 -25.60
CA ALA A 213 -15.48 19.30 -25.21
C ALA A 213 -15.20 18.81 -23.78
N VAL A 214 -13.93 18.75 -23.36
CA VAL A 214 -13.53 18.37 -22.00
C VAL A 214 -13.87 19.48 -21.01
N ALA A 215 -13.64 20.75 -21.34
CA ALA A 215 -14.05 21.87 -20.50
C ALA A 215 -15.56 21.94 -20.34
N ALA A 216 -16.34 21.74 -21.41
CA ALA A 216 -17.80 21.72 -21.34
C ALA A 216 -18.30 20.57 -20.45
N ASN A 217 -17.78 19.36 -20.59
CA ASN A 217 -18.11 18.24 -19.71
C ASN A 217 -17.66 18.48 -18.27
N TYR A 218 -16.50 19.10 -18.06
CA TYR A 218 -15.98 19.45 -16.74
C TYR A 218 -16.84 20.51 -16.05
N LEU A 219 -17.24 21.57 -16.76
CA LEU A 219 -18.16 22.59 -16.28
C LEU A 219 -19.56 22.04 -16.00
N GLN A 220 -20.06 21.12 -16.83
CA GLN A 220 -21.33 20.44 -16.56
C GLN A 220 -21.27 19.53 -15.33
N SER A 221 -20.17 18.80 -15.15
CA SER A 221 -19.98 17.94 -13.96
C SER A 221 -19.73 18.76 -12.69
N MET A 222 -19.04 19.91 -12.78
CA MET A 222 -18.96 20.88 -11.68
C MET A 222 -20.31 21.52 -11.38
N GLY A 223 -21.09 21.90 -12.40
CA GLY A 223 -22.46 22.38 -12.22
C GLY A 223 -23.32 21.36 -11.48
N MET A 224 -23.25 20.08 -11.84
CA MET A 224 -23.97 19.02 -11.12
C MET A 224 -23.46 18.76 -9.69
N LEU A 225 -22.19 19.04 -9.39
CA LEU A 225 -21.59 18.81 -8.07
C LEU A 225 -21.81 20.00 -7.11
N PHE A 226 -21.89 21.23 -7.64
CA PHE A 226 -21.99 22.47 -6.87
C PHE A 226 -23.39 23.12 -6.92
N GLU A 227 -24.24 22.82 -7.90
CA GLU A 227 -25.65 23.22 -7.89
C GLU A 227 -26.47 22.21 -7.08
N GLY A 228 -26.53 22.48 -5.78
CA GLY A 228 -27.49 21.83 -4.88
C GLY A 228 -28.93 22.01 -5.37
N SER A 229 -29.66 20.90 -5.44
CA SER A 229 -31.09 20.79 -5.11
C SER A 229 -32.00 21.95 -5.56
N GLY A 230 -32.23 22.15 -6.87
CA GLY A 230 -33.24 23.15 -7.26
C GLY A 230 -33.61 23.35 -8.73
N ALA A 231 -32.80 22.95 -9.71
CA ALA A 231 -33.13 23.16 -11.12
C ALA A 231 -33.94 21.97 -11.70
N PRO A 232 -34.94 22.21 -12.57
CA PRO A 232 -35.72 21.14 -13.18
C PRO A 232 -34.78 20.29 -14.03
N ARG A 233 -34.68 19.01 -13.65
CA ARG A 233 -33.96 17.99 -14.41
C ARG A 233 -34.47 17.98 -15.85
N ALA A 234 -33.68 18.52 -16.78
CA ALA A 234 -33.72 18.02 -18.14
C ALA A 234 -33.27 16.56 -18.04
N ALA A 235 -34.22 15.64 -18.23
CA ALA A 235 -33.93 14.21 -18.27
C ALA A 235 -33.02 13.96 -19.47
N LEU A 236 -31.71 14.01 -19.24
CA LEU A 236 -30.77 13.22 -20.01
C LEU A 236 -31.30 11.78 -19.96
N PRO A 237 -31.34 11.05 -21.09
CA PRO A 237 -31.62 9.63 -21.01
C PRO A 237 -30.62 9.09 -20.00
N ALA A 238 -31.13 8.45 -18.95
CA ALA A 238 -30.30 7.67 -18.06
C ALA A 238 -29.71 6.57 -18.93
N ALA A 239 -28.58 6.86 -19.56
CA ALA A 239 -27.57 5.86 -19.77
C ALA A 239 -27.19 5.43 -18.35
N THR A 240 -27.98 4.50 -17.80
CA THR A 240 -27.46 3.45 -16.95
C THR A 240 -26.39 2.76 -17.77
N ALA A 241 -25.24 3.42 -17.95
CA ALA A 241 -24.01 2.76 -18.26
C ALA A 241 -23.74 1.96 -16.99
N ALA A 242 -24.31 0.76 -16.95
CA ALA A 242 -23.89 -0.26 -16.01
C ALA A 242 -22.36 -0.26 -16.07
N LEU A 243 -21.71 -0.04 -14.93
CA LEU A 243 -20.26 -0.18 -14.86
C LEU A 243 -19.92 -1.54 -15.48
N PRO A 244 -18.95 -1.59 -16.40
CA PRO A 244 -18.62 -2.84 -17.07
C PRO A 244 -18.31 -3.91 -16.03
N ALA A 245 -18.86 -5.11 -16.22
CA ALA A 245 -18.65 -6.22 -15.31
C ALA A 245 -17.14 -6.44 -15.11
N ALA A 246 -16.72 -6.49 -13.86
CA ALA A 246 -15.31 -6.68 -13.53
C ALA A 246 -14.85 -8.09 -13.91
N GLU A 247 -13.72 -8.19 -14.60
CA GLU A 247 -13.06 -9.45 -14.89
C GLU A 247 -12.48 -10.02 -13.58
N ILE A 248 -12.93 -11.21 -13.21
CA ILE A 248 -12.50 -11.88 -11.98
C ILE A 248 -11.20 -12.63 -12.27
N ILE A 249 -10.13 -12.25 -11.58
CA ILE A 249 -8.83 -12.89 -11.74
C ILE A 249 -8.85 -14.21 -10.92
N PRO A 250 -8.48 -15.39 -11.50
CA PRO A 250 -8.42 -16.69 -10.81
C PRO A 250 -7.23 -16.85 -9.85
N ASP A 251 -7.45 -17.38 -8.64
CA ASP A 251 -6.41 -17.52 -7.61
C ASP A 251 -5.53 -18.74 -7.89
N ASP A 252 -4.43 -18.53 -8.63
CA ASP A 252 -3.55 -19.60 -9.10
C ASP A 252 -2.49 -20.04 -8.07
N GLY A 253 -2.57 -19.55 -6.82
CA GLY A 253 -1.72 -20.03 -5.72
C GLY A 253 -0.24 -19.63 -5.77
N ASP A 254 0.21 -18.92 -6.81
CA ASP A 254 1.62 -18.55 -7.02
C ASP A 254 2.10 -17.38 -6.13
N ASP A 255 1.20 -16.80 -5.31
CA ASP A 255 1.45 -15.63 -4.46
C ASP A 255 1.80 -15.99 -2.99
N THR A 256 2.31 -17.20 -2.76
CA THR A 256 2.61 -17.74 -1.41
C THR A 256 3.89 -17.17 -0.78
N GLY A 257 4.68 -16.38 -1.50
CA GLY A 257 6.03 -15.99 -1.07
C GLY A 257 6.18 -14.65 -0.37
N TYR A 258 5.12 -13.93 0.00
CA TYR A 258 5.27 -12.71 0.82
C TYR A 258 5.86 -13.07 2.19
N PRO A 259 7.11 -12.66 2.52
CA PRO A 259 7.60 -12.84 3.87
C PRO A 259 6.76 -11.94 4.78
N VAL A 260 6.02 -12.55 5.69
CA VAL A 260 5.32 -11.87 6.81
C VAL A 260 6.33 -11.36 7.86
N GLY A 261 7.59 -11.16 7.47
CA GLY A 261 8.72 -10.95 8.37
C GLY A 261 9.34 -9.56 8.36
N ASP A 262 9.23 -8.80 7.27
CA ASP A 262 9.80 -7.45 7.17
C ASP A 262 9.02 -6.69 6.09
N ALA A 263 7.91 -6.08 6.48
CA ALA A 263 7.46 -4.90 5.74
C ALA A 263 8.42 -3.77 6.14
N PRO A 264 9.08 -3.06 5.21
CA PRO A 264 9.66 -1.78 5.58
C PRO A 264 8.50 -0.92 6.09
N GLU A 265 8.63 -0.45 7.32
CA GLU A 265 7.74 0.55 7.92
C GLU A 265 7.39 1.60 6.87
N GLU A 266 6.10 1.64 6.50
CA GLU A 266 5.55 2.88 5.98
C GLU A 266 5.83 3.93 7.08
N PRO A 267 6.50 5.04 6.76
CA PRO A 267 6.80 6.04 7.77
C PRO A 267 5.46 6.56 8.28
N GLU A 268 5.11 6.14 9.50
CA GLU A 268 4.00 6.72 10.24
C GLU A 268 4.27 8.23 10.37
N PRO A 269 3.25 9.08 10.26
CA PRO A 269 3.41 10.50 10.57
C PRO A 269 3.91 10.61 12.01
N GLU A 270 5.13 11.14 12.17
CA GLU A 270 5.89 11.29 13.42
C GLU A 270 4.98 11.54 14.63
N ALA A 271 4.60 10.46 15.30
CA ALA A 271 4.23 10.51 16.70
C ALA A 271 5.55 10.51 17.48
N PRO A 272 5.73 11.38 18.48
CA PRO A 272 6.99 11.47 19.19
C PRO A 272 7.34 10.12 19.84
N ASP A 273 8.54 9.63 19.53
CA ASP A 273 9.14 8.40 20.07
C ASP A 273 9.02 8.37 21.60
N PHE A 274 8.16 7.49 22.10
CA PHE A 274 8.16 7.05 23.50
C PHE A 274 8.47 5.55 23.55
N ASP A 275 9.57 5.13 22.91
CA ASP A 275 10.02 3.74 22.91
C ASP A 275 11.33 3.59 23.70
N ASP A 276 11.19 3.53 25.02
CA ASP A 276 12.00 2.64 25.86
C ASP A 276 11.15 2.22 27.08
N PRO A 277 10.71 0.94 27.18
CA PRO A 277 9.86 0.47 28.27
C PRO A 277 10.55 0.51 29.65
N ASP A 278 11.87 0.76 29.70
CA ASP A 278 12.63 0.96 30.93
C ASP A 278 13.04 2.44 31.16
N ALA A 279 12.51 3.38 30.36
CA ALA A 279 12.76 4.81 30.55
C ALA A 279 12.24 5.32 31.91
N VAL A 280 13.18 5.69 32.78
CA VAL A 280 12.87 6.37 34.04
C VAL A 280 12.76 7.87 33.79
N PHE A 281 11.66 8.50 34.22
CA PHE A 281 11.46 9.95 34.10
C PHE A 281 11.54 10.65 35.45
N CYS A 282 11.96 11.92 35.43
CA CYS A 282 12.00 12.78 36.62
C CYS A 282 10.61 13.33 36.95
N ASP A 283 10.16 13.18 38.21
CA ASP A 283 8.86 13.66 38.69
C ASP A 283 8.74 15.20 38.70
N ASP A 284 9.85 15.94 38.79
CA ASP A 284 9.83 17.42 38.84
C ASP A 284 9.91 18.06 37.45
N CYS A 285 10.81 17.58 36.59
CA CYS A 285 11.09 18.24 35.31
C CYS A 285 10.61 17.45 34.09
N GLY A 286 10.06 16.25 34.28
CA GLY A 286 9.54 15.39 33.21
C GLY A 286 10.60 14.86 32.23
N GLU A 287 11.88 15.11 32.49
CA GLU A 287 12.99 14.72 31.61
C GLU A 287 13.39 13.26 31.86
N GLN A 288 13.71 12.53 30.79
CA GLN A 288 14.19 11.15 30.88
C GLN A 288 15.55 11.14 31.59
N ILE A 289 15.67 10.27 32.59
CA ILE A 289 16.91 10.04 33.32
C ILE A 289 17.79 9.12 32.47
N VAL A 290 18.85 9.69 31.92
CA VAL A 290 19.87 8.95 31.17
C VAL A 290 21.10 8.67 32.04
N GLU A 291 21.91 7.69 31.62
CA GLU A 291 23.16 7.35 32.29
C GLU A 291 24.05 8.58 32.52
N THR A 292 24.48 8.79 33.76
CA THR A 292 25.24 9.99 34.14
C THR A 292 26.51 9.62 34.90
N LYS A 293 27.61 10.32 34.62
CA LYS A 293 28.88 10.14 35.33
C LYS A 293 28.91 10.91 36.66
N ALA A 294 29.11 10.20 37.77
CA ALA A 294 29.24 10.80 39.10
C ALA A 294 30.61 11.47 39.29
N LYS A 295 30.72 12.34 40.32
CA LYS A 295 31.95 13.11 40.64
C LYS A 295 33.17 12.25 40.96
N ASN A 296 32.97 10.98 41.33
CA ASN A 296 34.01 9.98 41.60
C ASN A 296 34.38 9.16 40.35
N GLY A 297 33.89 9.53 39.17
CA GLY A 297 34.21 8.87 37.89
C GLY A 297 33.37 7.64 37.57
N ARG A 298 32.50 7.18 38.48
CA ARG A 298 31.61 6.03 38.28
C ARG A 298 30.39 6.41 37.43
N MET A 299 30.04 5.56 36.47
CA MET A 299 28.79 5.68 35.71
C MET A 299 27.61 5.23 36.57
N TRP A 300 26.52 5.99 36.54
CA TRP A 300 25.27 5.67 37.22
C TRP A 300 24.20 5.37 36.19
N ALA A 301 23.61 4.19 36.28
CA ALA A 301 22.47 3.78 35.45
C ALA A 301 21.18 4.50 35.91
N PRO A 302 20.17 4.65 35.04
CA PRO A 302 18.89 5.29 35.38
C PRO A 302 18.20 4.69 36.61
N GLU A 303 18.30 3.37 36.80
CA GLU A 303 17.72 2.65 37.93
C GLU A 303 18.45 2.96 39.25
N ASP A 304 19.78 3.13 39.20
CA ASP A 304 20.59 3.53 40.36
C ASP A 304 20.27 4.97 40.79
N ILE A 305 20.02 5.87 39.82
CA ILE A 305 19.64 7.26 40.05
C ILE A 305 18.24 7.32 40.69
N LYS A 306 17.29 6.53 40.17
CA LYS A 306 15.95 6.37 40.76
C LYS A 306 16.02 5.86 42.19
N GLY A 307 16.71 4.75 42.42
CA GLY A 307 16.81 4.11 43.73
C GLY A 307 17.54 4.96 44.78
N TYR A 308 18.47 5.84 44.37
CA TYR A 308 19.05 6.83 45.28
C TYR A 308 18.09 7.98 45.59
N SER A 309 17.36 8.47 44.57
CA SER A 309 16.43 9.58 44.72
C SER A 309 15.23 9.22 45.61
N GLU A 310 14.65 8.04 45.43
CA GLU A 310 13.53 7.58 46.25
C GLU A 310 13.95 7.42 47.73
N ARG A 311 15.16 6.93 48.00
CA ARG A 311 15.68 6.80 49.37
C ARG A 311 16.00 8.13 50.05
N THR A 312 16.42 9.13 49.30
CA THR A 312 16.93 10.40 49.85
C THR A 312 15.87 11.50 49.87
N PHE A 313 15.02 11.54 48.85
CA PHE A 313 14.03 12.60 48.63
C PHE A 313 12.59 12.08 48.56
N GLY A 314 12.36 10.76 48.57
CA GLY A 314 11.02 10.16 48.53
C GLY A 314 10.32 10.22 47.16
N ARG A 315 11.00 10.68 46.11
CA ARG A 315 10.50 10.87 44.74
C ARG A 315 11.58 10.61 43.70
N CYS A 316 11.22 10.30 42.45
CA CYS A 316 12.17 10.03 41.38
C CYS A 316 12.65 11.35 40.75
N LEU A 317 13.87 11.78 41.06
CA LEU A 317 14.44 13.04 40.57
C LEU A 317 15.70 12.78 39.75
N CYS A 318 15.86 13.51 38.65
CA CYS A 318 17.12 13.53 37.89
C CYS A 318 18.24 14.22 38.70
N THR A 319 19.49 13.99 38.30
CA THR A 319 20.67 14.51 39.03
C THR A 319 20.70 16.04 39.14
N ARG A 320 20.04 16.76 38.21
CA ARG A 320 19.88 18.22 38.25
C ARG A 320 18.89 18.64 39.34
N CYS A 321 17.70 18.02 39.39
CA CYS A 321 16.69 18.32 40.41
C CYS A 321 17.15 17.90 41.81
N GLN A 322 17.87 16.77 41.95
CA GLN A 322 18.48 16.38 43.23
C GLN A 322 19.46 17.44 43.78
N ARG A 323 20.23 18.11 42.90
CA ARG A 323 21.16 19.19 43.28
C ARG A 323 20.41 20.46 43.67
N ALA A 324 19.34 20.80 42.97
CA ALA A 324 18.49 21.95 43.30
C ALA A 324 17.84 21.78 44.68
N GLU A 325 17.26 20.61 44.96
CA GLU A 325 16.66 20.27 46.25
C GLU A 325 17.70 20.25 47.39
N SER A 326 18.88 19.68 47.13
CA SER A 326 19.98 19.68 48.12
C SER A 326 20.52 21.08 48.41
N ALA A 327 20.45 22.00 47.44
CA ALA A 327 20.82 23.40 47.61
C ALA A 327 19.74 24.18 48.38
N ALA A 328 18.46 23.94 48.08
CA ALA A 328 17.32 24.50 48.83
C ALA A 328 17.34 24.05 50.30
N ALA A 329 17.61 22.77 50.56
CA ALA A 329 17.73 22.22 51.91
C ALA A 329 18.93 22.78 52.71
N LYS A 330 19.97 23.29 52.03
CA LYS A 330 21.14 23.93 52.67
C LYS A 330 21.02 25.46 52.81
N GLY A 331 20.22 26.11 51.99
CA GLY A 331 19.95 27.56 52.06
C GLY A 331 18.87 27.96 53.07
N GLY A 332 18.16 26.99 53.65
CA GLY A 332 17.12 27.19 54.67
C GLY A 332 17.60 26.99 56.11
N ARG A 333 18.90 27.20 56.40
CA ARG A 333 19.47 27.07 57.74
C ARG A 333 20.33 28.27 58.11
#